data_AF-A0A5R9E686-F1
#
_entry.id   AF-A0A5R9E686-F1
#
_cell.length_a   1.000
_cell.length_b   1.000
_cell.length_c   1.000
_cell.angle_alpha   90.00
_cell.angle_beta   90.00
_cell.angle_gamma   90.00
#
_symmetry.space_group_name_H-M   'P 1'
#
loop_
_entity.id
_entity.type
_entity.pdbx_description
1 polymer ?
#
loop_
_entity_poly.entity_id
_entity_poly.type
_entity_poly.pdbx_seq_one_letter_code
_entity_poly.pdbx_strand_id
1 'polypeptide(L)'
;MRVAYSCKTPIGDKEAVSPVRIDARKNGGDFDLTVKFSTSVMDSPADIPADSVKPSMEVRLGGADKGSVHVEGPTNKEPIKAGDPIGIPDLTGTYKPGAGGKSTLSPGVLTVEALGTTTTCTPPADVAVSLELDTSAQPGGASGGSGGAASGSAGGGDVSGGGLADTGAGDGGALRALALVAGTVILTGGAVFTFTPWGRLRGAR
;
A
#
# COMPACT_ATOMS: atom_id res chain seq x y z
N MET A 1 17.07 -15.29 4.24
CA MET A 1 17.27 -15.87 2.89
C MET A 1 18.24 -15.00 2.10
N ARG A 2 18.69 -15.42 0.91
CA ARG A 2 19.47 -14.55 -0.02
C ARG A 2 18.58 -14.16 -1.19
N VAL A 3 18.60 -12.88 -1.56
CA VAL A 3 17.77 -12.33 -2.65
C VAL A 3 18.69 -11.68 -3.67
N ALA A 4 18.55 -12.06 -4.94
CA ALA A 4 19.30 -11.48 -6.06
C ALA A 4 18.53 -10.28 -6.62
N TYR A 5 18.93 -9.08 -6.23
CA TYR A 5 18.33 -7.83 -6.65
C TYR A 5 18.96 -7.30 -7.94
N SER A 6 18.11 -6.99 -8.91
CA SER A 6 18.48 -6.16 -10.06
C SER A 6 18.24 -4.70 -9.71
N CYS A 7 19.32 -3.93 -9.61
CA CYS A 7 19.33 -2.53 -9.19
C CYS A 7 19.49 -1.58 -10.38
N LYS A 8 18.51 -0.72 -10.56
CA LYS A 8 18.55 0.41 -11.50
C LYS A 8 19.11 1.63 -10.79
N THR A 9 20.25 2.11 -11.27
CA THR A 9 20.92 3.31 -10.74
C THR A 9 21.13 4.33 -11.85
N PRO A 10 21.27 5.63 -11.54
CA PRO A 10 21.58 6.66 -12.55
C PRO A 10 22.90 6.44 -13.28
N ILE A 11 23.84 5.70 -12.68
CA ILE A 11 25.18 5.43 -13.23
C ILE A 11 25.28 4.05 -13.91
N GLY A 12 24.14 3.37 -14.08
CA GLY A 12 24.03 2.08 -14.76
C GLY A 12 23.47 0.96 -13.88
N ASP A 13 23.07 -0.12 -14.54
CA ASP A 13 22.47 -1.28 -13.88
C ASP A 13 23.51 -2.05 -13.06
N LYS A 14 23.07 -2.57 -11.91
CA LYS A 14 23.87 -3.36 -10.98
C LYS A 14 23.08 -4.58 -10.51
N GLU A 15 23.79 -5.62 -10.11
CA GLU A 15 23.22 -6.81 -9.50
C GLU A 15 23.80 -6.96 -8.09
N ALA A 16 22.95 -7.27 -7.12
CA ALA A 16 23.35 -7.41 -5.73
C ALA A 16 22.66 -8.61 -5.07
N VAL A 17 23.41 -9.43 -4.34
CA VAL A 17 22.85 -10.57 -3.60
C VAL A 17 22.87 -10.26 -2.11
N SER A 18 21.71 -9.92 -1.56
CA SER A 18 21.57 -9.47 -0.18
C SER A 18 20.92 -10.54 0.70
N PRO A 19 21.49 -10.83 1.89
CA PRO A 19 20.77 -11.58 2.91
C PRO A 19 19.65 -10.71 3.48
N VAL A 20 18.40 -11.17 3.33
CA VAL A 20 17.20 -10.48 3.81
C VAL A 20 16.42 -11.40 4.75
N ARG A 21 15.90 -10.81 5.84
CA ARG A 21 14.94 -11.46 6.75
C ARG A 21 13.85 -10.47 7.12
N ILE A 22 12.61 -10.91 7.07
CA ILE A 22 11.45 -10.19 7.59
C ILE A 22 11.08 -10.81 8.93
N ASP A 23 11.13 -10.02 9.98
CA ASP A 23 10.64 -10.35 11.30
C ASP A 23 9.32 -9.60 11.55
N ALA A 24 8.44 -10.16 12.37
CA ALA A 24 7.21 -9.48 12.79
C ALA A 24 6.97 -9.68 14.28
N ARG A 25 6.50 -8.62 14.94
CA ARG A 25 6.02 -8.65 16.31
C ARG A 25 4.54 -8.28 16.33
N LYS A 26 3.71 -9.15 16.90
CA LYS A 26 2.28 -8.86 17.04
C LYS A 26 2.05 -7.68 17.98
N ASN A 27 1.22 -6.74 17.55
CA ASN A 27 0.86 -5.53 18.29
C ASN A 27 -0.66 -5.29 18.15
N GLY A 28 -1.43 -5.86 19.09
CA GLY A 28 -2.89 -5.89 18.98
C GLY A 28 -3.36 -6.75 17.79
N GLY A 29 -4.10 -6.14 16.86
CA GLY A 29 -4.53 -6.76 15.61
C GLY A 29 -3.52 -6.65 14.46
N ASP A 30 -2.49 -5.83 14.64
CA ASP A 30 -1.49 -5.49 13.62
C ASP A 30 -0.15 -6.17 13.95
N PHE A 31 0.84 -6.00 13.07
CA PHE A 31 2.19 -6.51 13.23
C PHE A 31 3.22 -5.42 12.96
N ASP A 32 4.10 -5.17 13.92
CA ASP A 32 5.28 -4.34 13.72
C ASP A 32 6.30 -5.18 12.92
N LEU A 33 6.61 -4.75 11.71
CA LEU A 33 7.56 -5.41 10.83
C LEU A 33 8.97 -4.86 11.06
N THR A 34 9.96 -5.74 10.92
CA THR A 34 11.37 -5.36 10.83
C THR A 34 12.02 -6.15 9.70
N VAL A 35 12.50 -5.46 8.68
CA VAL A 35 13.27 -6.05 7.58
C VAL A 35 14.74 -5.81 7.83
N LYS A 36 15.49 -6.90 7.96
CA LYS A 36 16.93 -6.87 8.25
C LYS A 36 17.73 -7.17 7.01
N PHE A 37 18.69 -6.31 6.75
CA PHE A 37 19.74 -6.49 5.76
C PHE A 37 21.06 -6.76 6.48
N SER A 38 21.77 -7.82 6.09
CA SER A 38 23.04 -8.19 6.77
C SER A 38 24.28 -7.63 6.06
N THR A 39 24.13 -7.04 4.88
CA THR A 39 25.26 -6.57 4.05
C THR A 39 24.82 -5.39 3.20
N SER A 40 25.75 -4.46 2.97
CA SER A 40 25.59 -3.36 2.03
C SER A 40 25.29 -3.88 0.62
N VAL A 41 24.39 -3.20 -0.07
CA VAL A 41 23.91 -3.64 -1.39
C VAL A 41 24.82 -3.10 -2.49
N MET A 42 25.49 -1.97 -2.25
CA MET A 42 26.41 -1.31 -3.18
C MET A 42 27.42 -0.41 -2.44
N ASP A 43 28.53 -0.09 -3.10
CA ASP A 43 29.48 0.95 -2.67
C ASP A 43 29.08 2.33 -3.23
N SER A 44 29.41 3.38 -2.48
CA SER A 44 29.06 4.75 -2.85
C SER A 44 29.91 5.27 -4.01
N PRO A 45 29.32 5.87 -5.06
CA PRO A 45 30.10 6.47 -6.15
C PRO A 45 30.70 7.84 -5.80
N ALA A 46 30.27 8.46 -4.70
CA ALA A 46 30.68 9.80 -4.28
C ALA A 46 30.66 9.94 -2.75
N ASP A 47 31.18 11.06 -2.24
CA ASP A 47 31.03 11.41 -0.83
C ASP A 47 29.56 11.76 -0.55
N ILE A 48 28.94 11.03 0.38
CA ILE A 48 27.57 11.26 0.84
C ILE A 48 27.62 11.81 2.28
N PRO A 49 27.02 12.98 2.56
CA PRO A 49 26.95 13.51 3.91
C PRO A 49 26.13 12.60 4.85
N ALA A 50 26.24 12.85 6.15
CA ALA A 50 25.26 12.30 7.09
C ALA A 50 23.83 12.69 6.70
N ASP A 51 22.86 11.90 7.13
CA ASP A 51 21.43 12.15 6.97
C ASP A 51 20.94 12.24 5.53
N SER A 52 21.64 11.61 4.58
CA SER A 52 21.44 11.80 3.15
C SER A 52 21.02 10.53 2.39
N VAL A 53 21.18 9.34 2.97
CA VAL A 53 20.73 8.05 2.42
C VAL A 53 19.44 7.64 3.10
N LYS A 54 18.36 7.48 2.35
CA LYS A 54 17.03 7.06 2.84
C LYS A 54 16.63 5.74 2.18
N PRO A 55 16.66 4.62 2.91
CA PRO A 55 16.24 3.34 2.40
C PRO A 55 14.80 3.02 2.78
N SER A 56 14.04 2.50 1.82
CA SER A 56 12.68 1.99 2.02
C SER A 56 12.41 0.73 1.20
N MET A 57 11.43 -0.07 1.60
CA MET A 57 11.03 -1.26 0.86
C MET A 57 9.52 -1.43 0.85
N GLU A 58 9.00 -1.92 -0.28
CA GLU A 58 7.64 -2.44 -0.39
C GLU A 58 7.61 -3.95 -0.14
N VAL A 59 7.38 -4.39 1.09
CA VAL A 59 7.26 -5.82 1.43
C VAL A 59 6.02 -6.40 0.73
N ARG A 60 6.17 -7.49 -0.02
CA ARG A 60 5.06 -8.10 -0.79
C ARG A 60 4.24 -9.04 0.09
N LEU A 61 2.93 -8.86 0.06
CA LEU A 61 1.96 -9.73 0.73
C LEU A 61 1.42 -10.78 -0.25
N GLY A 62 1.20 -11.99 0.25
CA GLY A 62 0.59 -13.10 -0.48
C GLY A 62 -0.13 -14.08 0.45
N GLY A 63 -0.48 -15.25 -0.08
CA GLY A 63 -1.26 -16.24 0.64
C GLY A 63 -2.72 -15.78 0.79
N ALA A 64 -3.17 -15.63 2.04
CA ALA A 64 -4.51 -15.14 2.36
C ALA A 64 -4.70 -13.63 2.11
N ASP A 65 -3.62 -12.84 2.15
CA ASP A 65 -3.62 -11.38 1.95
C ASP A 65 -2.93 -11.01 0.62
N LYS A 66 -2.97 -9.74 0.24
CA LYS A 66 -2.37 -9.23 -1.00
C LYS A 66 -2.00 -7.75 -0.85
N GLY A 67 -1.14 -7.27 -1.74
CA GLY A 67 -0.66 -5.88 -1.75
C GLY A 67 0.77 -5.77 -1.25
N SER A 68 1.11 -4.60 -0.70
CA SER A 68 2.42 -4.34 -0.11
C SER A 68 2.32 -3.63 1.23
N VAL A 69 3.39 -3.73 2.02
CA VAL A 69 3.60 -2.98 3.25
C VAL A 69 4.87 -2.15 3.10
N HIS A 70 4.73 -0.85 3.21
CA HIS A 70 5.87 0.06 3.21
C HIS A 70 6.66 -0.09 4.52
N VAL A 71 7.97 -0.24 4.40
CA VAL A 71 8.91 -0.18 5.52
C VAL A 71 10.02 0.82 5.19
N GLU A 72 10.47 1.56 6.19
CA GLU A 72 11.49 2.60 6.04
C GLU A 72 12.55 2.47 7.14
N GLY A 73 13.81 2.75 6.79
CA GLY A 73 14.94 2.77 7.69
C GLY A 73 15.37 4.20 8.03
N PRO A 74 16.08 4.41 9.14
CA PRO A 74 16.69 5.70 9.44
C PRO A 74 17.73 6.07 8.40
N THR A 75 18.06 7.37 8.34
CA THR A 75 19.16 7.85 7.51
C THR A 75 20.52 7.40 8.02
N ASN A 76 21.53 7.45 7.14
CA ASN A 76 22.92 7.22 7.55
C ASN A 76 23.38 8.24 8.60
N LYS A 77 23.86 7.78 9.76
CA LYS A 77 24.27 8.67 10.85
C LYS A 77 25.58 9.39 10.60
N GLU A 78 26.48 8.75 9.85
CA GLU A 78 27.81 9.25 9.56
C GLU A 78 27.95 9.49 8.06
N PRO A 79 28.81 10.44 7.64
CA PRO A 79 29.16 10.58 6.23
C PRO A 79 29.76 9.28 5.66
N ILE A 80 29.42 8.96 4.42
CA ILE A 80 29.92 7.80 3.67
C ILE A 80 30.88 8.32 2.61
N LYS A 81 32.12 7.81 2.56
CA LYS A 81 33.08 8.24 1.53
C LYS A 81 32.83 7.55 0.20
N ALA A 82 33.31 8.16 -0.88
CA ALA A 82 33.37 7.48 -2.17
C ALA A 82 34.14 6.15 -2.03
N GLY A 83 33.54 5.06 -2.53
CA GLY A 83 34.03 3.69 -2.41
C GLY A 83 33.62 2.97 -1.13
N ASP A 84 33.07 3.66 -0.13
CA ASP A 84 32.59 3.02 1.09
C ASP A 84 31.24 2.31 0.86
N PRO A 85 30.99 1.21 1.58
CA PRO A 85 29.77 0.44 1.43
C PRO A 85 28.55 1.18 2.01
N ILE A 86 27.48 1.29 1.22
CA ILE A 86 26.21 1.87 1.68
C ILE A 86 25.42 0.80 2.45
N GLY A 87 25.49 0.86 3.77
CA GLY A 87 24.72 -0.01 4.66
C GLY A 87 23.24 0.29 4.62
N ILE A 88 22.42 -0.76 4.61
CA ILE A 88 20.97 -0.65 4.79
C ILE A 88 20.65 -1.00 6.25
N PRO A 89 20.20 -0.05 7.07
CA PRO A 89 19.77 -0.33 8.44
C PRO A 89 18.48 -1.16 8.43
N ASP A 90 18.07 -1.58 9.62
CA ASP A 90 16.77 -2.23 9.80
C ASP A 90 15.65 -1.31 9.31
N LEU A 91 14.82 -1.82 8.40
CA LEU A 91 13.64 -1.11 7.91
C LEU A 91 12.43 -1.51 8.75
N THR A 92 11.62 -0.55 9.14
CA THR A 92 10.45 -0.77 10.00
C THR A 92 9.17 -0.28 9.35
N GLY A 93 8.07 -0.95 9.62
CA GLY A 93 6.73 -0.51 9.22
C GLY A 93 5.66 -1.33 9.91
N THR A 94 4.40 -1.05 9.63
CA THR A 94 3.27 -1.73 10.29
C THR A 94 2.43 -2.47 9.27
N TYR A 95 2.31 -3.78 9.45
CA TYR A 95 1.42 -4.62 8.67
C TYR A 95 0.07 -4.77 9.38
N LYS A 96 -0.98 -4.26 8.73
CA LYS A 96 -2.37 -4.45 9.14
C LYS A 96 -3.06 -5.46 8.23
N PRO A 97 -3.33 -6.69 8.69
CA PRO A 97 -3.92 -7.70 7.83
C PRO A 97 -5.30 -7.32 7.32
N GLY A 98 -5.53 -7.45 6.01
CA GLY A 98 -6.84 -7.23 5.40
C GLY A 98 -7.66 -8.50 5.27
N ALA A 99 -7.04 -9.66 5.45
CA ALA A 99 -7.67 -10.97 5.32
C ALA A 99 -7.27 -11.90 6.48
N GLY A 100 -8.15 -12.86 6.76
CA GLY A 100 -7.89 -13.94 7.71
C GLY A 100 -7.29 -15.16 7.03
N GLY A 101 -6.37 -15.86 7.72
CA GLY A 101 -5.73 -17.07 7.22
C GLY A 101 -4.20 -17.00 7.25
N LYS A 102 -3.55 -17.81 6.41
CA LYS A 102 -2.08 -17.84 6.28
C LYS A 102 -1.62 -16.75 5.31
N SER A 103 -1.10 -15.65 5.83
CA SER A 103 -0.52 -14.56 5.04
C SER A 103 0.99 -14.71 4.93
N THR A 104 1.54 -14.49 3.75
CA THR A 104 2.97 -14.63 3.47
C THR A 104 3.59 -13.28 3.19
N LEU A 105 4.78 -13.02 3.72
CA LEU A 105 5.55 -11.81 3.49
C LEU A 105 6.86 -12.16 2.78
N SER A 106 7.10 -11.51 1.64
CA SER A 106 8.30 -11.70 0.84
C SER A 106 9.00 -10.36 0.62
N PRO A 107 10.33 -10.32 0.50
CA PRO A 107 11.04 -9.11 0.14
C PRO A 107 10.51 -8.55 -1.19
N GLY A 108 10.26 -7.25 -1.25
CA GLY A 108 9.89 -6.59 -2.49
C GLY A 108 10.92 -5.59 -2.93
N VAL A 109 10.47 -4.55 -3.62
CA VAL A 109 11.34 -3.54 -4.20
C VAL A 109 11.99 -2.72 -3.08
N LEU A 110 13.32 -2.70 -3.06
CA LEU A 110 14.12 -1.83 -2.20
C LEU A 110 14.42 -0.54 -2.96
N THR A 111 14.12 0.60 -2.35
CA THR A 111 14.42 1.93 -2.86
C THR A 111 15.46 2.58 -1.96
N VAL A 112 16.50 3.14 -2.56
CA VAL A 112 17.53 3.90 -1.85
C VAL A 112 17.61 5.28 -2.49
N GLU A 113 17.21 6.30 -1.74
CA GLU A 113 17.35 7.69 -2.15
C GLU A 113 18.62 8.29 -1.55
N ALA A 114 19.45 8.90 -2.39
CA ALA A 114 20.64 9.59 -1.94
C ALA A 114 20.97 10.76 -2.87
N LEU A 115 21.32 11.91 -2.30
CA LEU A 115 21.75 13.11 -3.05
C LEU A 115 20.77 13.54 -4.16
N GLY A 116 19.46 13.36 -3.96
CA GLY A 116 18.43 13.68 -4.96
C GLY A 116 18.31 12.68 -6.10
N THR A 117 18.97 11.52 -6.00
CA THR A 117 18.84 10.40 -6.93
C THR A 117 18.12 9.22 -6.27
N THR A 118 17.48 8.41 -7.10
CA THR A 118 16.75 7.22 -6.65
C THR A 118 17.38 5.99 -7.29
N THR A 119 17.75 5.03 -6.45
CA THR A 119 18.14 3.68 -6.88
C THR A 119 17.03 2.70 -6.52
N THR A 120 16.65 1.86 -7.46
CA THR A 120 15.58 0.88 -7.26
C THR A 120 16.11 -0.53 -7.50
N CYS A 121 16.07 -1.37 -6.46
CA CYS A 121 16.51 -2.75 -6.47
C CYS A 121 15.29 -3.68 -6.44
N THR A 122 15.05 -4.38 -7.55
CA THR A 122 13.90 -5.27 -7.73
C THR A 122 14.30 -6.73 -7.53
N PRO A 123 13.63 -7.48 -6.64
CA PRO A 123 13.89 -8.91 -6.45
C PRO A 123 13.31 -9.72 -7.62
N PRO A 124 13.69 -10.99 -7.80
CA PRO A 124 13.14 -11.81 -8.86
C PRO A 124 11.64 -12.07 -8.60
N ALA A 125 10.90 -12.36 -9.66
CA ALA A 125 9.45 -12.55 -9.57
C ALA A 125 9.05 -13.70 -8.63
N ASP A 126 9.88 -14.74 -8.55
CA ASP A 126 9.77 -15.95 -7.74
C ASP A 126 10.56 -15.90 -6.42
N VAL A 127 10.79 -14.69 -5.89
CA VAL A 127 11.42 -14.52 -4.58
C VAL A 127 10.71 -15.33 -3.50
N ALA A 128 11.50 -16.06 -2.70
CA ALA A 128 10.97 -16.92 -1.65
C ALA A 128 10.25 -16.13 -0.55
N VAL A 129 9.29 -16.80 0.11
CA VAL A 129 8.60 -16.28 1.29
C VAL A 129 9.57 -16.23 2.48
N SER A 130 9.65 -15.07 3.14
CA SER A 130 10.53 -14.90 4.30
C SER A 130 9.83 -15.17 5.61
N LEU A 131 8.52 -14.92 5.67
CA LEU A 131 7.74 -15.02 6.89
C LEU A 131 6.30 -15.42 6.54
N GLU A 132 5.74 -16.32 7.32
CA GLU A 132 4.32 -16.68 7.27
C GLU A 132 3.67 -16.32 8.61
N LEU A 133 2.48 -15.74 8.55
CA LEU A 133 1.70 -15.31 9.72
C LEU A 133 0.28 -15.86 9.64
N ASP A 134 -0.24 -16.29 10.79
CA ASP A 134 -1.68 -16.47 10.96
C ASP A 134 -2.33 -15.12 11.25
N THR A 135 -3.13 -14.64 10.31
CA THR A 135 -3.76 -13.32 10.37
C THR A 135 -5.26 -13.42 10.58
N SER A 136 -5.83 -12.35 11.13
CA SER A 136 -7.26 -12.09 11.17
C SER A 136 -7.50 -10.75 10.52
N ALA A 137 -8.50 -10.65 9.63
CA ALA A 137 -8.81 -9.41 8.94
C ALA A 137 -9.09 -8.27 9.95
N GLN A 138 -8.42 -7.14 9.74
CA GLN A 138 -8.62 -5.91 10.48
C GLN A 138 -9.37 -4.89 9.60
N PRO A 139 -10.25 -4.06 10.19
CA PRO A 139 -10.89 -2.96 9.46
C PRO A 139 -9.85 -2.03 8.81
N GLY A 140 -9.95 -1.85 7.50
CA GLY A 140 -9.00 -1.04 6.73
C GLY A 140 -7.60 -1.67 6.56
N GLY A 141 -7.46 -2.99 6.69
CA GLY A 141 -6.20 -3.68 6.41
C GLY A 141 -5.85 -3.79 4.92
N ALA A 142 -4.67 -4.34 4.63
CA ALA A 142 -4.03 -4.31 3.31
C ALA A 142 -4.95 -4.76 2.14
N SER A 143 -5.61 -5.91 2.26
CA SER A 143 -6.59 -6.39 1.25
C SER A 143 -7.91 -5.61 1.19
N GLY A 144 -8.24 -4.79 2.19
CA GLY A 144 -9.55 -4.15 2.35
C GLY A 144 -9.60 -2.66 1.97
N GLY A 145 -8.46 -2.06 1.60
CA GLY A 145 -8.34 -0.64 1.29
C GLY A 145 -8.43 -0.32 -0.21
N SER A 146 -9.63 -0.13 -0.75
CA SER A 146 -9.82 0.73 -1.91
C SER A 146 -10.03 2.17 -1.43
N GLY A 147 -8.94 2.93 -1.28
CA GLY A 147 -8.97 4.34 -0.86
C GLY A 147 -7.69 5.04 -1.26
N GLY A 148 -7.72 5.70 -2.41
CA GLY A 148 -6.57 6.38 -3.01
C GLY A 148 -5.99 7.50 -2.14
N ALA A 149 -4.68 7.57 -2.12
CA ALA A 149 -3.93 8.75 -1.69
C ALA A 149 -4.02 9.83 -2.79
N ALA A 150 -4.45 11.04 -2.41
CA ALA A 150 -4.04 12.28 -3.05
C ALA A 150 -4.10 13.40 -2.00
N SER A 151 -2.96 13.67 -1.39
CA SER A 151 -2.67 14.89 -0.62
C SER A 151 -2.37 16.03 -1.59
N GLY A 152 -3.03 17.17 -1.44
CA GLY A 152 -2.72 18.41 -2.16
C GLY A 152 -3.39 19.62 -1.51
N SER A 153 -2.58 20.42 -0.83
CA SER A 153 -2.94 21.55 0.04
C SER A 153 -3.49 22.80 -0.67
N ALA A 154 -4.29 23.55 0.09
CA ALA A 154 -4.38 25.01 0.20
C ALA A 154 -4.57 25.89 -1.07
N GLY A 155 -5.64 26.69 -1.05
CA GLY A 155 -5.74 27.92 -1.86
C GLY A 155 -7.13 28.53 -1.79
N GLY A 156 -7.26 29.69 -1.13
CA GLY A 156 -8.52 30.40 -0.94
C GLY A 156 -9.19 30.84 -2.24
N GLY A 157 -10.51 30.82 -2.26
CA GLY A 157 -11.32 31.36 -3.34
C GLY A 157 -11.88 32.72 -2.96
N ASP A 158 -11.59 33.73 -3.79
CA ASP A 158 -12.48 34.87 -4.05
C ASP A 158 -12.12 35.52 -5.40
N VAL A 159 -13.15 36.10 -6.02
CA VAL A 159 -13.19 36.91 -7.27
C VAL A 159 -13.63 36.21 -8.56
N SER A 160 -14.95 36.25 -8.76
CA SER A 160 -15.74 36.65 -9.95
C SER A 160 -15.03 36.99 -11.28
N GLY A 161 -15.53 36.42 -12.38
CA GLY A 161 -15.41 37.05 -13.71
C GLY A 161 -15.62 36.15 -14.94
N GLY A 162 -16.86 36.09 -15.45
CA GLY A 162 -17.18 36.16 -16.89
C GLY A 162 -16.80 35.03 -17.87
N GLY A 163 -17.76 34.12 -18.13
CA GLY A 163 -18.38 33.93 -19.46
C GLY A 163 -17.62 33.33 -20.67
N LEU A 164 -17.86 32.01 -20.89
CA LEU A 164 -18.22 31.29 -22.15
C LEU A 164 -17.24 31.32 -23.35
N ALA A 165 -16.92 30.23 -24.08
CA ALA A 165 -17.30 28.81 -24.17
C ALA A 165 -16.04 28.08 -24.75
N ASP A 166 -15.81 26.77 -24.80
CA ASP A 166 -16.65 25.60 -25.08
C ASP A 166 -15.71 24.36 -24.93
N THR A 167 -16.05 23.34 -24.13
CA THR A 167 -15.54 21.97 -24.32
C THR A 167 -16.55 20.97 -23.76
N GLY A 168 -17.05 20.09 -24.63
CA GLY A 168 -18.12 19.17 -24.35
C GLY A 168 -17.83 18.01 -23.37
N ALA A 169 -18.96 17.41 -23.00
CA ALA A 169 -19.20 16.05 -22.49
C ALA A 169 -18.60 15.68 -21.12
N GLY A 170 -19.44 15.79 -20.08
CA GLY A 170 -19.12 15.28 -18.73
C GLY A 170 -20.30 15.24 -17.76
N ASP A 171 -21.52 14.97 -18.21
CA ASP A 171 -22.67 14.80 -17.30
C ASP A 171 -22.76 13.36 -16.79
N GLY A 172 -22.42 13.14 -15.51
CA GLY A 172 -22.62 11.83 -14.88
C GLY A 172 -22.31 11.70 -13.38
N GLY A 173 -21.85 12.75 -12.70
CA GLY A 173 -21.36 12.63 -11.32
C GLY A 173 -22.42 12.77 -10.21
N ALA A 174 -23.47 13.54 -10.43
CA ALA A 174 -24.37 13.96 -9.34
C ALA A 174 -25.64 13.09 -9.16
N LEU A 175 -25.94 12.18 -10.11
CA LEU A 175 -27.12 11.30 -10.03
C LEU A 175 -26.84 9.90 -9.46
N ARG A 176 -25.58 9.59 -9.12
CA ARG A 176 -25.19 8.28 -8.56
C ARG A 176 -25.23 8.20 -7.03
N ALA A 177 -25.35 9.33 -6.33
CA ALA A 177 -25.35 9.35 -4.86
C ALA A 177 -26.76 9.31 -4.21
N LEU A 178 -27.84 9.58 -4.95
CA LEU A 178 -29.22 9.50 -4.45
C LEU A 178 -30.02 8.29 -4.98
N ALA A 179 -29.45 7.50 -5.88
CA ALA A 179 -30.12 6.35 -6.50
C ALA A 179 -29.95 5.02 -5.73
N LEU A 180 -29.15 4.97 -4.66
CA LEU A 180 -28.84 3.72 -3.94
C LEU A 180 -29.56 3.56 -2.58
N VAL A 181 -30.44 4.50 -2.20
CA VAL A 181 -31.20 4.43 -0.92
C VAL A 181 -32.71 4.16 -1.12
N ALA A 182 -33.23 4.20 -2.36
CA ALA A 182 -34.64 3.91 -2.64
C ALA A 182 -34.94 2.45 -3.07
N GLY A 183 -33.92 1.63 -3.35
CA GLY A 183 -34.08 0.31 -3.96
C GLY A 183 -34.47 -0.84 -3.01
N THR A 184 -34.26 -0.70 -1.71
CA THR A 184 -34.45 -1.79 -0.73
C THR A 184 -35.79 -1.77 0.00
N VAL A 185 -36.57 -0.68 -0.06
CA VAL A 185 -37.88 -0.59 0.60
C VAL A 185 -39.02 -1.13 -0.27
N ILE A 186 -38.89 -1.08 -1.60
CA ILE A 186 -39.95 -1.52 -2.53
C ILE A 186 -40.05 -3.06 -2.59
N LEU A 187 -38.93 -3.78 -2.46
CA LEU A 187 -38.91 -5.24 -2.60
C LEU A 187 -39.47 -6.00 -1.39
N THR A 188 -39.48 -5.41 -0.20
CA THR A 188 -40.11 -6.01 1.00
C THR A 188 -41.61 -5.69 1.11
N GLY A 189 -42.07 -4.56 0.55
CA GLY A 189 -43.50 -4.19 0.55
C GLY A 189 -44.37 -5.00 -0.43
N GLY A 190 -43.82 -5.42 -1.57
CA GLY A 190 -44.56 -6.18 -2.59
C GLY A 190 -44.91 -7.62 -2.18
N ALA A 191 -44.09 -8.25 -1.33
CA ALA A 191 -44.28 -9.64 -0.91
C ALA A 191 -45.45 -9.81 0.07
N VAL A 192 -45.74 -8.81 0.91
CA VAL A 192 -46.86 -8.87 1.86
C VAL A 192 -48.20 -8.56 1.18
N PHE A 193 -48.22 -7.67 0.18
CA PHE A 193 -49.45 -7.30 -0.53
C PHE A 193 -49.99 -8.42 -1.44
N THR A 194 -49.11 -9.23 -2.04
CA THR A 194 -49.51 -10.26 -3.00
C THR A 194 -49.90 -11.59 -2.36
N PHE A 195 -49.45 -11.88 -1.13
CA PHE A 195 -49.74 -13.14 -0.43
C PHE A 195 -50.82 -13.04 0.66
N THR A 196 -51.43 -11.87 0.87
CA THR A 196 -52.54 -11.75 1.83
C THR A 196 -53.87 -12.05 1.12
N PRO A 197 -54.60 -13.12 1.46
CA PRO A 197 -55.89 -13.43 0.84
C PRO A 197 -57.00 -12.52 1.40
N TRP A 198 -57.24 -11.38 0.74
CA TRP A 198 -58.31 -10.42 1.10
C TRP A 198 -59.74 -10.92 0.85
N GLY A 199 -59.91 -12.16 0.35
CA GLY A 199 -61.21 -12.78 0.07
C GLY A 199 -62.04 -13.17 1.30
N ARG A 200 -61.54 -13.01 2.52
CA ARG A 200 -62.28 -13.34 3.76
C ARG A 200 -62.82 -12.14 4.56
N LEU A 201 -62.64 -10.90 4.09
CA LEU A 201 -63.05 -9.69 4.85
C LEU A 201 -64.21 -8.89 4.21
N ARG A 202 -64.89 -9.43 3.19
CA ARG A 202 -66.16 -8.86 2.68
C ARG A 202 -67.31 -9.84 2.89
N GLY A 203 -67.95 -9.70 4.04
CA GLY A 203 -69.17 -10.39 4.46
C GLY A 203 -69.18 -10.43 5.99
N ALA A 204 -70.14 -9.92 6.73
CA ALA A 204 -71.50 -9.50 6.44
C ALA A 204 -71.81 -8.22 7.25
N ARG A 205 -72.63 -7.33 6.67
CA ARG A 205 -73.85 -6.77 7.27
C ARG A 205 -73.67 -5.97 8.55
#